data_AF-A0A223ATV5-F1
#
_entry.id   AF-A0A223ATV5-F1
#
_cell.length_a   1.000
_cell.length_b   1.000
_cell.length_c   1.000
_cell.angle_alpha   90.00
_cell.angle_beta   90.00
_cell.angle_gamma   90.00
#
_symmetry.space_group_name_H-M   'P 1'
#
loop_
_entity.id
_entity.type
_entity.pdbx_description
1 polymer ?
#
loop_
_entity_poly.entity_id
_entity_poly.type
_entity_poly.pdbx_seq_one_letter_code
_entity_poly.pdbx_strand_id
1 'polypeptide(L)'
;MRKLTCALLCLLMILSTAFCLAGCKSREQRLNEETAYEETQMKAVREKVIRCIKKDDKEGLKKLFSKSAQKDIEDLDGKIDELLEAFKGKSIVSVKSESAGSSRTNDYGKKSIIIYGDYTLKLSTKGKCTIFISFCDKNDENSDDKGVFQMELRMFSKEETPKDFSGGAYQDDHGIFIYTLQNYPKK
;
A
#
# COMPACT_ATOMS: atom_id res chain seq x y z
N MET A 1 46.42 24.49 -35.82
CA MET A 1 45.30 25.15 -35.11
C MET A 1 44.00 24.37 -35.19
N ARG A 2 43.45 24.03 -36.38
CA ARG A 2 42.17 23.28 -36.52
C ARG A 2 42.07 21.96 -35.74
N LYS A 3 43.14 21.17 -35.66
CA LYS A 3 43.14 19.87 -34.92
C LYS A 3 43.03 20.04 -33.40
N LEU A 4 43.68 21.07 -32.84
CA LEU A 4 43.66 21.36 -31.40
C LEU A 4 42.31 21.92 -30.97
N THR A 5 41.71 22.81 -31.78
CA THR A 5 40.35 23.32 -31.55
C THR A 5 39.31 22.21 -31.60
N CYS A 6 39.41 21.26 -32.54
CA CYS A 6 38.50 20.10 -32.55
C CYS A 6 38.67 19.22 -31.31
N ALA A 7 39.90 18.95 -30.87
CA ALA A 7 40.14 18.14 -29.67
C ALA A 7 39.57 18.79 -28.40
N LEU A 8 39.75 20.10 -28.23
CA LEU A 8 39.17 20.85 -27.11
C LEU A 8 37.64 20.85 -27.13
N LEU A 9 37.03 21.01 -28.30
CA LEU A 9 35.58 21.01 -28.46
C LEU A 9 34.98 19.63 -28.17
N CYS A 10 35.65 18.54 -28.60
CA CYS A 10 35.28 17.17 -28.23
C CYS A 10 35.39 16.93 -26.72
N LEU A 11 36.46 17.41 -26.07
CA LEU A 11 36.62 17.28 -24.62
C LEU A 11 35.51 18.02 -23.86
N LEU A 12 35.14 19.22 -24.29
CA LEU A 12 34.04 19.99 -23.71
C LEU A 12 32.70 19.27 -23.86
N MET A 13 32.44 18.66 -25.03
CA MET A 13 31.23 17.85 -25.23
C MET A 13 31.20 16.63 -24.30
N ILE A 14 32.31 15.91 -24.13
CA ILE A 14 32.40 14.76 -23.21
C ILE A 14 32.21 15.18 -21.75
N LEU A 15 32.82 16.29 -21.34
CA LEU A 15 32.63 16.82 -19.98
C LEU A 15 31.18 17.26 -19.75
N SER A 16 30.54 17.87 -20.75
CA SER A 16 29.13 18.26 -20.67
C SER A 16 28.20 17.05 -20.53
N THR A 17 28.43 15.97 -21.29
CA THR A 17 27.60 14.76 -21.19
C THR A 17 27.83 14.02 -19.88
N ALA A 18 29.07 13.93 -19.40
CA ALA A 18 29.39 13.35 -18.10
C ALA A 18 28.74 14.12 -16.95
N PHE A 19 28.76 15.46 -16.99
CA PHE A 19 28.10 16.31 -16.00
C PHE A 19 26.57 16.16 -16.03
N CYS A 20 25.97 16.11 -17.23
CA CYS A 20 24.53 15.87 -17.40
C CYS A 20 24.10 14.49 -16.87
N LEU A 21 24.93 13.46 -17.03
CA LEU A 21 24.64 12.11 -16.55
C LEU A 21 24.80 12.00 -15.02
N ALA A 22 25.78 12.68 -14.43
CA ALA A 22 25.98 12.69 -12.99
C ALA A 22 24.88 13.46 -12.23
N GLY A 23 24.21 14.43 -12.87
CA GLY A 23 23.08 15.16 -12.29
C GLY A 23 21.75 14.39 -12.27
N CYS A 24 21.64 13.31 -13.03
CA CYS A 24 20.46 12.46 -13.06
C CYS A 24 20.54 11.40 -11.96
N LYS A 25 19.51 11.31 -11.11
CA LYS A 25 19.41 10.20 -10.15
C LYS A 25 19.44 8.87 -10.90
N SER A 26 20.22 7.93 -10.39
CA SER A 26 20.19 6.57 -10.92
C SER A 26 18.81 5.94 -10.66
N ARG A 27 18.46 4.93 -11.46
CA ARG A 27 17.24 4.15 -11.24
C ARG A 27 17.21 3.58 -9.81
N GLU A 28 18.35 3.09 -9.32
CA GLU A 28 18.49 2.54 -7.98
C GLU A 28 18.20 3.59 -6.90
N GLN A 29 18.77 4.80 -7.01
CA GLN A 29 18.52 5.88 -6.07
C GLN A 29 17.03 6.25 -6.02
N ARG A 30 16.38 6.34 -7.18
CA ARG A 30 14.94 6.63 -7.25
C ARG A 30 14.09 5.53 -6.61
N LEU A 31 14.40 4.26 -6.90
CA LEU A 31 13.69 3.13 -6.31
C LEU A 31 13.86 3.09 -4.80
N ASN A 32 15.07 3.34 -4.30
CA ASN A 32 15.33 3.38 -2.85
C ASN A 32 14.53 4.48 -2.15
N GLU A 33 14.42 5.67 -2.77
CA GLU A 33 13.59 6.76 -2.25
C GLU A 33 12.09 6.42 -2.27
N GLU A 34 11.60 5.81 -3.35
CA GLU A 34 10.21 5.38 -3.50
C GLU A 34 9.85 4.29 -2.47
N THR A 35 10.70 3.28 -2.30
CA THR A 35 10.53 2.21 -1.30
C THR A 35 10.56 2.76 0.12
N ALA A 36 11.51 3.62 0.47
CA ALA A 36 11.59 4.22 1.80
C ALA A 36 10.33 5.06 2.12
N TYR A 37 9.79 5.76 1.12
CA TYR A 37 8.54 6.49 1.24
C TYR A 37 7.36 5.55 1.50
N GLU A 38 7.22 4.50 0.68
CA GLU A 38 6.13 3.52 0.77
C GLU A 38 6.12 2.80 2.11
N GLU A 39 7.27 2.32 2.57
CA GLU A 39 7.40 1.66 3.86
C GLU A 39 7.03 2.60 5.02
N THR A 40 7.42 3.88 4.94
CA THR A 40 7.10 4.88 5.96
C THR A 40 5.59 5.11 6.05
N GLN A 41 4.93 5.37 4.91
CA GLN A 41 3.49 5.62 4.90
C GLN A 41 2.69 4.37 5.28
N MET A 42 3.06 3.20 4.74
CA MET A 42 2.40 1.94 5.08
C MET A 42 2.56 1.60 6.57
N LYS A 43 3.72 1.84 7.18
CA LYS A 43 3.91 1.69 8.63
C LYS A 43 2.94 2.57 9.42
N ALA A 44 2.79 3.84 9.03
CA ALA A 44 1.90 4.77 9.73
C ALA A 44 0.42 4.35 9.64
N VAL A 45 -0.05 3.92 8.46
CA VAL A 45 -1.44 3.45 8.28
C VAL A 45 -1.68 2.13 9.02
N ARG A 46 -0.80 1.15 8.87
CA ARG A 46 -0.87 -0.14 9.57
C ARG A 46 -0.92 0.01 11.08
N GLU A 47 -0.09 0.87 11.66
CA GLU A 47 -0.10 1.11 13.10
C GLU A 47 -1.45 1.68 13.57
N LYS A 48 -2.08 2.57 12.78
CA LYS A 48 -3.42 3.08 13.07
C LYS A 48 -4.47 1.95 13.01
N VAL A 49 -4.46 1.14 11.95
CA VAL A 49 -5.39 0.02 11.79
C VAL A 49 -5.27 -0.96 12.96
N ILE A 50 -4.04 -1.39 13.29
CA ILE A 50 -3.80 -2.33 14.39
C ILE A 50 -4.23 -1.74 15.74
N ARG A 51 -3.99 -0.45 15.97
CA ARG A 51 -4.47 0.22 17.20
C ARG A 51 -5.99 0.21 17.28
N CYS A 52 -6.68 0.45 16.17
CA CYS A 52 -8.14 0.46 16.19
C CYS A 52 -8.69 -0.96 16.41
N ILE A 53 -8.15 -1.98 15.74
CA ILE A 53 -8.51 -3.39 15.98
C ILE A 53 -8.29 -3.78 17.44
N LYS A 54 -7.13 -3.46 18.02
CA LYS A 54 -6.82 -3.79 19.43
C LYS A 54 -7.75 -3.11 20.44
N LYS A 55 -8.33 -1.97 20.07
CA LYS A 55 -9.22 -1.17 20.93
C LYS A 55 -10.69 -1.38 20.63
N ASP A 56 -11.03 -2.23 19.66
CA ASP A 56 -12.39 -2.38 19.15
C ASP A 56 -12.99 -1.04 18.69
N ASP A 57 -12.15 -0.19 18.08
CA ASP A 57 -12.47 1.21 17.74
C ASP A 57 -13.02 1.33 16.31
N LYS A 58 -14.31 1.05 16.17
CA LYS A 58 -15.06 1.16 14.89
C LYS A 58 -14.92 2.54 14.25
N GLU A 59 -15.19 3.59 15.02
CA GLU A 59 -15.13 4.97 14.53
C GLU A 59 -13.71 5.37 14.12
N GLY A 60 -12.71 4.89 14.85
CA GLY A 60 -11.31 5.04 14.51
C GLY A 60 -10.97 4.39 13.17
N LEU A 61 -11.41 3.14 12.94
CA LEU A 61 -11.23 2.45 11.64
C LEU A 61 -11.92 3.21 10.51
N LYS A 62 -13.20 3.59 10.69
CA LYS A 62 -13.99 4.31 9.68
C LYS A 62 -13.30 5.60 9.23
N LYS A 63 -12.73 6.36 10.17
CA LYS A 63 -12.00 7.61 9.88
C LYS A 63 -10.69 7.42 9.10
N LEU A 64 -10.17 6.20 8.99
CA LEU A 64 -9.02 5.92 8.13
C LEU A 64 -9.42 5.82 6.66
N PHE A 65 -10.68 5.52 6.37
CA PHE A 65 -11.17 5.42 5.01
C PHE A 65 -11.28 6.79 4.35
N SER A 66 -10.97 6.85 3.06
CA SER A 66 -11.18 8.04 2.25
C SER A 66 -12.66 8.42 2.22
N LYS A 67 -12.96 9.68 1.95
CA LYS A 67 -14.36 10.12 1.88
C LYS A 67 -15.08 9.47 0.70
N SER A 68 -14.39 9.23 -0.41
CA SER A 68 -14.94 8.46 -1.54
C SER A 68 -15.28 7.04 -1.09
N ALA A 69 -14.35 6.33 -0.46
CA ALA A 69 -14.61 4.98 0.05
C ALA A 69 -15.72 4.93 1.11
N GLN A 70 -15.83 5.94 1.98
CA GLN A 70 -16.95 6.05 2.92
C GLN A 70 -18.33 6.20 2.25
N LYS A 71 -18.38 6.68 1.01
CA LYS A 71 -19.63 6.81 0.22
C LYS A 71 -19.87 5.57 -0.65
N ASP A 72 -18.80 4.99 -1.20
CA ASP A 72 -18.89 3.97 -2.24
C ASP A 72 -18.95 2.54 -1.69
N ILE A 73 -18.41 2.32 -0.47
CA ILE A 73 -18.48 1.00 0.17
C ILE A 73 -19.88 0.79 0.73
N GLU A 74 -20.61 -0.15 0.13
CA GLU A 74 -21.89 -0.61 0.67
C GLU A 74 -21.71 -1.19 2.07
N ASP A 75 -22.53 -0.71 3.01
CA ASP A 75 -22.52 -1.10 4.42
C ASP A 75 -21.12 -1.10 5.05
N LEU A 76 -20.38 0.00 4.89
CA LEU A 76 -19.06 0.17 5.51
C LEU A 76 -19.09 -0.12 7.02
N ASP A 77 -20.11 0.33 7.72
CA ASP A 77 -20.24 0.13 9.16
C ASP A 77 -20.39 -1.35 9.53
N GLY A 78 -21.25 -2.11 8.83
CA GLY A 78 -21.40 -3.56 9.03
C GLY A 78 -20.13 -4.32 8.66
N LYS A 79 -19.45 -3.95 7.58
CA LYS A 79 -18.17 -4.57 7.19
C LYS A 79 -17.04 -4.31 8.19
N ILE A 80 -17.00 -3.12 8.81
CA ILE A 80 -16.05 -2.86 9.91
C ILE A 80 -16.40 -3.72 11.12
N ASP A 81 -17.68 -3.88 11.46
CA ASP A 81 -18.11 -4.76 12.56
C ASP A 81 -17.68 -6.22 12.30
N GLU A 82 -17.88 -6.74 11.08
CA GLU A 82 -17.41 -8.08 10.69
C GLU A 82 -15.89 -8.21 10.86
N LEU A 83 -15.14 -7.18 10.45
CA LEU A 83 -13.68 -7.16 10.58
C LEU A 83 -13.26 -7.23 12.04
N LEU A 84 -13.88 -6.43 12.92
CA LEU A 84 -13.59 -6.41 14.35
C LEU A 84 -14.00 -7.72 15.03
N GLU A 85 -15.16 -8.27 14.70
CA GLU A 85 -15.65 -9.54 15.23
C GLU A 85 -14.70 -10.70 14.88
N ALA A 86 -14.05 -10.67 13.71
CA ALA A 86 -13.02 -11.65 13.35
C ALA A 86 -11.85 -11.70 14.36
N PHE A 87 -11.55 -10.59 15.06
CA PHE A 87 -10.53 -10.51 16.11
C PHE A 87 -11.08 -10.72 17.53
N LYS A 88 -12.38 -10.84 17.73
CA LYS A 88 -12.95 -11.03 19.07
C LYS A 88 -12.41 -12.29 19.76
N GLY A 89 -12.03 -12.13 21.02
CA GLY A 89 -11.37 -13.17 21.81
C GLY A 89 -9.94 -13.52 21.36
N LYS A 90 -9.38 -12.82 20.36
CA LYS A 90 -8.03 -13.02 19.83
C LYS A 90 -7.22 -11.76 20.08
N SER A 91 -6.01 -11.90 20.61
CA SER A 91 -5.10 -10.78 20.75
C SER A 91 -3.98 -10.86 19.71
N ILE A 92 -3.57 -9.72 19.17
CA ILE A 92 -2.45 -9.63 18.22
C ILE A 92 -1.14 -9.66 19.02
N VAL A 93 -0.39 -10.75 18.88
CA VAL A 93 0.88 -11.00 19.57
C VAL A 93 2.05 -10.33 18.85
N SER A 94 2.10 -10.47 17.52
CA SER A 94 3.15 -9.83 16.72
C SER A 94 2.65 -9.48 15.32
N VAL A 95 3.38 -8.55 14.70
CA VAL A 95 3.10 -8.01 13.38
C VAL A 95 4.38 -8.15 12.56
N LYS A 96 4.32 -8.89 11.46
CA LYS A 96 5.39 -8.97 10.47
C LYS A 96 4.91 -8.25 9.21
N SER A 97 5.54 -7.12 8.87
CA SER A 97 5.31 -6.48 7.57
C SER A 97 6.05 -7.22 6.48
N GLU A 98 5.42 -7.26 5.32
CA GLU A 98 6.10 -7.46 4.05
C GLU A 98 6.39 -6.10 3.40
N SER A 99 6.93 -6.09 2.18
CA SER A 99 7.22 -4.85 1.44
C SER A 99 5.94 -4.14 0.99
N ALA A 100 5.94 -2.81 1.08
CA ALA A 100 4.93 -1.97 0.44
C ALA A 100 5.35 -1.64 -1.00
N GLY A 101 4.37 -1.29 -1.83
CA GLY A 101 4.57 -0.78 -3.18
C GLY A 101 3.64 0.39 -3.46
N SER A 102 3.81 1.03 -4.60
CA SER A 102 2.89 2.08 -5.03
C SER A 102 2.64 2.12 -6.53
N SER A 103 1.47 2.66 -6.88
CA SER A 103 1.16 3.18 -8.20
C SER A 103 1.23 4.70 -8.15
N ARG A 104 1.99 5.30 -9.07
CA ARG A 104 2.23 6.75 -9.11
C ARG A 104 1.90 7.29 -10.48
N THR A 105 1.10 8.35 -10.52
CA THR A 105 0.81 9.09 -11.75
C THR A 105 1.28 10.54 -11.61
N ASN A 106 1.65 11.13 -12.74
CA ASN A 106 1.92 12.55 -12.86
C ASN A 106 1.34 13.02 -14.20
N ASP A 107 0.12 13.54 -14.15
CA ASP A 107 -0.59 14.06 -15.31
C ASP A 107 -0.47 15.59 -15.33
N TYR A 108 0.39 16.11 -16.20
CA TYR A 108 0.68 17.55 -16.32
C TYR A 108 0.95 18.27 -14.99
N GLY A 109 1.66 17.62 -14.06
CA GLY A 109 2.00 18.17 -12.75
C GLY A 109 1.04 17.78 -11.62
N LYS A 110 -0.12 17.20 -11.94
CA LYS A 110 -1.04 16.65 -10.95
C LYS A 110 -0.62 15.23 -10.59
N LYS A 111 -0.35 14.99 -9.31
CA LYS A 111 0.20 13.73 -8.83
C LYS A 111 -0.84 12.89 -8.10
N SER A 112 -0.83 11.59 -8.36
CA SER A 112 -1.50 10.60 -7.51
C SER A 112 -0.49 9.55 -7.03
N ILE A 113 -0.63 9.12 -5.78
CA ILE A 113 0.18 8.08 -5.15
C ILE A 113 -0.79 7.16 -4.39
N ILE A 114 -0.97 5.96 -4.92
CA ILE A 114 -1.69 4.86 -4.28
C ILE A 114 -0.65 3.90 -3.72
N ILE A 115 -0.73 3.61 -2.42
CA ILE A 115 0.18 2.70 -1.74
C ILE A 115 -0.60 1.45 -1.36
N TYR A 116 0.00 0.30 -1.61
CA TYR A 116 -0.55 -1.01 -1.26
C TYR A 116 0.52 -1.86 -0.58
N GLY A 117 0.07 -2.80 0.24
CA GLY A 117 0.96 -3.70 0.95
C GLY A 117 0.22 -4.51 1.98
N ASP A 118 0.95 -5.41 2.62
CA ASP A 118 0.36 -6.37 3.52
C ASP A 118 1.22 -6.66 4.75
N TYR A 119 0.57 -7.23 5.74
CA TYR A 119 1.22 -7.68 6.96
C TYR A 119 0.57 -8.92 7.51
N THR A 120 1.41 -9.81 8.04
CA THR A 120 0.99 -11.01 8.74
C THR A 120 0.91 -10.71 10.23
N LEU A 121 -0.23 -11.03 10.83
CA LEU A 121 -0.46 -10.97 12.26
C LEU A 121 -0.35 -12.37 12.85
N LYS A 122 0.40 -12.50 13.94
CA LYS A 122 0.33 -13.69 14.80
C LYS A 122 -0.70 -13.42 15.89
N LEU A 123 -1.68 -14.31 16.00
CA LEU A 123 -2.73 -14.22 17.03
C LEU A 123 -2.31 -15.01 18.29
N SER A 124 -2.92 -14.71 19.43
CA SER A 124 -2.72 -15.48 20.67
C SER A 124 -3.33 -16.87 20.59
N THR A 125 -4.40 -17.01 19.83
CA THR A 125 -4.89 -18.30 19.36
C THR A 125 -3.91 -18.88 18.35
N LYS A 126 -3.79 -20.21 18.27
CA LYS A 126 -2.98 -20.83 17.21
C LYS A 126 -3.49 -20.34 15.85
N GLY A 127 -2.61 -19.72 15.05
CA GLY A 127 -2.92 -19.22 13.72
C GLY A 127 -2.22 -17.92 13.36
N LYS A 128 -2.17 -17.64 12.06
CA LYS A 128 -1.73 -16.37 11.48
C LYS A 128 -2.87 -15.85 10.59
N CYS A 129 -3.03 -14.54 10.52
CA CYS A 129 -3.91 -13.90 9.55
C CYS A 129 -3.11 -12.87 8.76
N THR A 130 -3.53 -12.58 7.54
CA THR A 130 -2.89 -11.59 6.67
C THR A 130 -3.85 -10.44 6.43
N ILE A 131 -3.40 -9.20 6.56
CA ILE A 131 -4.18 -8.02 6.18
C ILE A 131 -3.47 -7.34 5.02
N PHE A 132 -4.20 -7.10 3.94
CA PHE A 132 -3.80 -6.23 2.83
C PHE A 132 -4.51 -4.88 2.98
N ILE A 133 -3.79 -3.80 2.74
CA ILE A 133 -4.33 -2.43 2.77
C ILE A 133 -3.90 -1.73 1.49
N SER A 134 -4.86 -1.09 0.84
CA SER A 134 -4.62 -0.13 -0.24
C SER A 134 -5.20 1.24 0.16
N PHE A 135 -4.40 2.28 0.00
CA PHE A 135 -4.78 3.64 0.35
C PHE A 135 -4.19 4.67 -0.61
N CYS A 136 -4.93 5.75 -0.83
CA CYS A 136 -4.41 6.91 -1.54
C CYS A 136 -3.73 7.83 -0.52
N ASP A 137 -2.43 8.01 -0.67
CA ASP A 137 -1.65 8.94 0.14
C ASP A 137 -1.75 10.37 -0.42
N LYS A 138 -1.73 10.48 -1.75
CA LYS A 138 -1.83 11.74 -2.46
C LYS A 138 -2.71 11.59 -3.70
N ASN A 139 -3.62 12.53 -3.90
CA ASN A 139 -4.31 12.76 -5.17
C ASN A 139 -4.56 14.27 -5.29
N ASP A 140 -3.92 14.91 -6.27
CA ASP A 140 -4.06 16.35 -6.53
C ASP A 140 -5.35 16.70 -7.27
N GLU A 141 -6.00 15.74 -7.93
CA GLU A 141 -7.26 15.95 -8.65
C GLU A 141 -8.48 15.82 -7.74
N ASN A 142 -8.47 14.80 -6.88
CA ASN A 142 -9.56 14.53 -5.97
C ASN A 142 -9.06 14.27 -4.55
N SER A 143 -9.19 15.28 -3.69
CA SER A 143 -8.77 15.16 -2.29
C SER A 143 -9.62 14.19 -1.47
N ASP A 144 -10.86 13.90 -1.90
CA ASP A 144 -11.76 12.99 -1.19
C ASP A 144 -11.29 11.53 -1.30
N ASP A 145 -10.43 11.20 -2.26
CA ASP A 145 -9.84 9.88 -2.42
C ASP A 145 -8.73 9.58 -1.40
N LYS A 146 -8.16 10.61 -0.74
CA LYS A 146 -7.11 10.43 0.25
C LYS A 146 -7.59 9.61 1.44
N GLY A 147 -6.89 8.54 1.76
CA GLY A 147 -7.24 7.60 2.83
C GLY A 147 -7.29 6.16 2.34
N VAL A 148 -7.59 5.25 3.26
CA VAL A 148 -7.81 3.83 2.97
C VAL A 148 -9.03 3.72 2.07
N PHE A 149 -8.91 2.93 1.01
CA PHE A 149 -10.06 2.63 0.17
C PHE A 149 -10.32 1.13 0.09
N GLN A 150 -9.34 0.30 0.43
CA GLN A 150 -9.51 -1.14 0.44
C GLN A 150 -8.77 -1.79 1.60
N MET A 151 -9.44 -2.75 2.24
CA MET A 151 -8.84 -3.67 3.20
C MET A 151 -9.28 -5.09 2.91
N GLU A 152 -8.33 -6.02 2.89
CA GLU A 152 -8.62 -7.46 2.78
C GLU A 152 -8.04 -8.17 4.00
N LEU A 153 -8.90 -8.82 4.78
CA LEU A 153 -8.52 -9.70 5.88
C LEU A 153 -8.62 -11.15 5.42
N ARG A 154 -7.48 -11.85 5.42
CA ARG A 154 -7.44 -13.31 5.32
C ARG A 154 -7.23 -13.90 6.71
N MET A 155 -8.18 -14.66 7.22
CA MET A 155 -8.08 -15.43 8.47
C MET A 155 -7.20 -16.69 8.34
N PHE A 156 -6.26 -16.66 7.40
CA PHE A 156 -5.24 -17.66 7.14
C PHE A 156 -3.97 -16.94 6.63
N SER A 157 -2.82 -17.60 6.75
CA SER A 157 -1.56 -17.04 6.25
C SER A 157 -1.45 -17.08 4.72
N LYS A 158 -0.51 -16.32 4.15
CA LYS A 158 -0.18 -16.44 2.72
C LYS A 158 0.20 -17.86 2.33
N GLU A 159 0.92 -18.57 3.18
CA GLU A 159 1.34 -19.96 2.94
C GLU A 159 0.15 -20.94 2.93
N GLU A 160 -0.92 -20.61 3.63
CA GLU A 160 -2.16 -21.39 3.70
C GLU A 160 -3.20 -20.95 2.65
N THR A 161 -2.85 -20.02 1.74
CA THR A 161 -3.78 -19.53 0.71
C THR A 161 -4.16 -20.68 -0.24
N PRO A 162 -5.46 -21.01 -0.40
CA PRO A 162 -5.91 -22.07 -1.30
C PRO A 162 -5.49 -21.82 -2.76
N LYS A 163 -5.18 -22.90 -3.50
CA LYS A 163 -4.73 -22.78 -4.91
C LYS A 163 -5.81 -22.24 -5.84
N ASP A 164 -7.07 -22.57 -5.54
CA ASP A 164 -8.28 -22.13 -6.21
C ASP A 164 -8.77 -20.76 -5.71
N PHE A 165 -8.09 -20.11 -4.76
CA PHE A 165 -8.45 -18.77 -4.30
C PHE A 165 -8.44 -17.77 -5.47
N SER A 166 -9.58 -17.11 -5.68
CA SER A 166 -9.76 -16.06 -6.71
C SER A 166 -9.86 -14.65 -6.12
N GLY A 167 -9.81 -14.48 -4.80
CA GLY A 167 -9.86 -13.16 -4.17
C GLY A 167 -8.55 -12.38 -4.32
N GLY A 168 -8.59 -11.09 -4.00
CA GLY A 168 -7.39 -10.27 -3.87
C GLY A 168 -7.67 -8.76 -3.88
N ALA A 169 -6.86 -8.01 -3.13
CA ALA A 169 -6.84 -6.55 -2.97
C ALA A 169 -6.55 -5.73 -4.24
N TYR A 170 -6.90 -6.25 -5.42
CA TYR A 170 -6.64 -5.64 -6.72
C TYR A 170 -7.74 -5.90 -7.76
N GLN A 171 -8.78 -6.68 -7.43
CA GLN A 171 -9.87 -7.02 -8.36
C GLN A 171 -11.17 -6.25 -8.11
N ASP A 172 -11.35 -5.67 -6.92
CA ASP A 172 -12.57 -4.96 -6.54
C ASP A 172 -12.22 -3.51 -6.13
N ASP A 173 -12.85 -2.52 -6.79
CA ASP A 173 -12.84 -1.12 -6.35
C ASP A 173 -13.44 -1.02 -4.93
N HIS A 174 -13.01 -0.01 -4.17
CA HIS A 174 -13.36 0.34 -2.78
C HIS A 174 -14.07 -0.77 -1.94
N GLY A 175 -13.44 -1.30 -0.90
CA GLY A 175 -14.12 -2.31 -0.08
C GLY A 175 -13.37 -2.89 1.13
N ILE A 176 -14.13 -3.56 1.99
CA ILE A 176 -13.60 -4.43 3.04
C ILE A 176 -14.01 -5.86 2.71
N PHE A 177 -13.01 -6.75 2.65
CA PHE A 177 -13.16 -8.16 2.28
C PHE A 177 -12.62 -9.05 3.38
N ILE A 178 -13.39 -10.06 3.79
CA ILE A 178 -13.01 -10.96 4.89
C ILE A 178 -13.12 -12.40 4.40
N TYR A 179 -11.97 -13.07 4.31
CA TYR A 179 -11.86 -14.43 3.82
C TYR A 179 -11.38 -15.38 4.91
N THR A 180 -12.06 -16.50 5.01
CA THR A 180 -11.74 -17.68 5.81
C THR A 180 -11.56 -18.86 4.86
N LEU A 181 -11.06 -19.99 5.37
CA LEU A 181 -10.98 -21.21 4.57
C LEU A 181 -12.37 -21.79 4.20
N GLN A 182 -13.45 -21.26 4.77
CA GLN A 182 -14.82 -21.70 4.54
C GLN A 182 -15.57 -20.85 3.51
N ASN A 183 -15.23 -19.56 3.34
CA ASN A 183 -16.01 -18.60 2.55
C ASN A 183 -15.22 -17.90 1.43
N TYR A 184 -13.98 -18.31 1.16
CA TYR A 184 -13.18 -17.67 0.12
C TYR A 184 -13.74 -17.93 -1.29
N PRO A 185 -13.64 -16.95 -2.21
CA PRO A 185 -14.08 -17.12 -3.58
C PRO A 185 -13.11 -18.06 -4.34
N LYS A 186 -13.69 -18.90 -5.19
CA LYS A 186 -12.96 -19.91 -5.97
C LYS A 186 -12.88 -19.52 -7.44
N LYS A 187 -11.82 -19.95 -8.13
CA LYS A 187 -11.66 -19.85 -9.58
C LYS A 187 -12.59 -20.79 -10.34
#